data_AF-A0A383C1N9-F1
#
_entry.id   AF-A0A383C1N9-F1
#
_cell.length_a   1.000
_cell.length_b   1.000
_cell.length_c   1.000
_cell.angle_alpha   90.00
_cell.angle_beta   90.00
_cell.angle_gamma   90.00
#
_symmetry.space_group_name_H-M   'P 1'
#
loop_
_entity.id
_entity.type
_entity.pdbx_description
1 polymer ?
#
loop_
_entity_poly.entity_id
_entity_poly.type
_entity_poly.pdbx_seq_one_letter_code
_entity_poly.pdbx_strand_id
1 'polypeptide(L)' 'MNILILGGDRYLGLPTATHFAAQADLVWAAHNFAKQKWGLGNGVEPLLPISILHHWVMY' A
#
# COMPACT_ATOMS: atom_id res chain seq x y z
N MET A 1 5.12 -2.55 -18.44
CA MET A 1 6.43 -2.39 -17.75
C MET A 1 6.48 -3.23 -16.49
N ASN A 2 7.69 -3.46 -15.95
CA ASN A 2 7.87 -4.09 -14.64
C ASN A 2 8.14 -3.01 -13.60
N ILE A 3 7.27 -2.90 -12.59
CA ILE A 3 7.26 -1.79 -11.64
C ILE A 3 7.33 -2.35 -10.22
N LEU A 4 8.25 -1.83 -9.40
CA LEU A 4 8.33 -2.11 -7.97
C LEU A 4 7.93 -0.86 -7.17
N ILE A 5 6.89 -0.98 -6.35
CA ILE A 5 6.41 0.08 -5.47
C ILE A 5 6.83 -0.23 -4.03
N LEU A 6 7.66 0.63 -3.47
CA LEU A 6 8.07 0.58 -2.07
C LEU A 6 7.11 1.39 -1.20
N GLY A 7 6.57 0.76 -0.17
CA GLY A 7 5.48 1.33 0.63
C GLY A 7 4.10 1.17 -0.01
N GLY A 8 3.91 0.10 -0.80
CA GLY A 8 2.68 -0.14 -1.56
C GLY A 8 1.41 -0.25 -0.71
N ASP A 9 1.50 -0.65 0.56
CA ASP A 9 0.35 -0.85 1.43
C ASP A 9 0.11 0.35 2.38
N ARG A 10 -0.11 1.51 1.75
CA ARG A 10 -0.33 2.83 2.38
C ARG A 10 -1.21 3.70 1.49
N TYR A 11 -1.62 4.85 2.03
CA TYR A 11 -2.43 5.89 1.40
C TYR A 11 -2.08 6.18 -0.07
N LEU A 12 -0.80 6.38 -0.41
CA LEU A 12 -0.38 6.64 -1.79
C LEU A 12 0.07 5.37 -2.52
N GLY A 13 0.66 4.40 -1.80
CA GLY A 13 1.20 3.19 -2.40
C GLY A 13 0.13 2.36 -3.10
N LEU A 14 -1.03 2.20 -2.46
CA LEU A 14 -2.12 1.36 -2.93
C LEU A 14 -2.74 1.91 -4.23
N PRO A 15 -3.21 3.17 -4.28
CA PRO A 15 -3.74 3.73 -5.52
C PRO A 15 -2.71 3.81 -6.65
N THR A 16 -1.41 3.96 -6.31
CA THR A 16 -0.34 3.90 -7.32
C THR A 16 -0.22 2.49 -7.89
N ALA A 17 -0.23 1.46 -7.04
CA ALA A 17 -0.15 0.07 -7.47
C ALA A 17 -1.35 -0.33 -8.34
N THR A 18 -2.56 0.06 -7.94
CA THR A 18 -3.76 -0.23 -8.71
C THR A 18 -3.81 0.54 -10.02
N HIS A 19 -3.32 1.78 -10.07
CA HIS A 19 -3.25 2.57 -11.30
C HIS A 19 -2.36 1.92 -12.37
N PHE A 20 -1.18 1.42 -11.99
CA PHE A 20 -0.30 0.71 -12.92
C PHE A 20 -0.82 -0.69 -13.27
N ALA A 21 -1.36 -1.42 -12.30
CA ALA A 21 -1.97 -2.73 -12.57
C ALA A 21 -3.14 -2.62 -13.57
N ALA A 22 -3.95 -1.57 -13.49
CA ALA A 22 -5.05 -1.30 -14.43
C ALA A 22 -4.57 -1.01 -15.88
N GLN A 23 -3.29 -0.67 -16.06
CA GLN A 23 -2.67 -0.45 -17.37
C GLN A 23 -1.96 -1.71 -17.91
N ALA A 24 -2.20 -2.87 -17.29
CA ALA A 24 -1.56 -4.14 -17.61
C ALA A 24 -0.04 -4.16 -17.37
N ASP A 25 0.46 -3.29 -16.49
CA ASP A 25 1.84 -3.39 -16.00
C ASP A 25 1.99 -4.54 -14.99
N LEU A 26 3.18 -5.17 -14.98
CA LEU A 26 3.56 -6.13 -13.94
C LEU A 26 4.04 -5.36 -12.71
N VAL A 27 3.19 -5.31 -11.69
CA VAL A 27 3.45 -4.53 -10.47
C VAL A 27 3.79 -5.43 -9.29
N TRP A 28 4.90 -5.13 -8.63
CA TRP A 28 5.29 -5.69 -7.35
C TRP A 28 5.14 -4.61 -6.29
N ALA A 29 4.45 -4.90 -5.19
CA ALA A 29 4.30 -4.00 -4.06
C ALA A 29 4.99 -4.58 -2.83
N ALA A 30 5.89 -3.82 -2.21
CA ALA A 30 6.56 -4.20 -0.99
C ALA A 30 6.21 -3.20 0.13
N HIS A 31 5.91 -3.71 1.32
CA HIS A 31 5.62 -2.88 2.49
C HIS A 31 6.04 -3.59 3.77
N ASN A 32 6.66 -2.86 4.71
CA ASN A 32 7.21 -3.43 5.95
C ASN A 32 6.41 -3.07 7.22
N PHE A 33 5.32 -2.33 7.07
CA PHE A 33 4.41 -1.92 8.15
C PHE A 33 5.02 -1.03 9.26
N ALA A 34 6.24 -0.50 9.10
CA ALA A 34 6.95 0.21 10.16
C ALA A 34 6.19 1.43 10.70
N LYS A 35 5.56 2.24 9.84
CA LYS A 35 4.78 3.41 10.29
C LYS A 35 3.48 3.02 10.99
N GLN A 36 2.80 1.95 10.57
CA GLN A 36 1.59 1.50 11.28
C GLN A 36 1.98 1.06 12.70
N LYS A 37 3.07 0.29 12.83
CA LYS A 37 3.63 -0.11 14.13
C LYS A 37 4.00 1.09 15.01
N TRP A 38 4.69 2.08 14.43
CA TRP A 38 5.04 3.32 15.13
C TRP A 38 3.80 4.12 15.54
N GLY A 39 2.80 4.23 14.67
CA GLY A 39 1.56 4.96 14.98
C GLY A 39 0.80 4.30 16.13
N LEU A 40 0.65 2.98 16.07
CA LEU A 40 0.01 2.19 17.14
C LEU A 40 0.75 2.36 18.48
N GLY A 41 2.09 2.32 18.47
CA GLY A 41 2.90 2.48 19.68
C GLY A 41 2.86 3.89 20.28
N ASN A 42 2.54 4.90 19.48
CA ASN A 42 2.56 6.31 19.88
C ASN A 42 1.16 6.93 20.01
N GLY A 43 0.10 6.13 19.87
CA GLY A 43 -1.29 6.63 19.87
C GLY A 43 -1.60 7.57 18.69
N VAL A 44 -0.86 7.45 17.59
CA VAL A 44 -1.04 8.26 16.39
C VAL A 44 -1.89 7.49 15.38
N GLU A 45 -3.06 8.02 15.08
CA GLU A 45 -3.94 7.50 14.04
C GLU A 45 -3.69 8.16 12.67
N PRO A 46 -4.00 7.45 11.57
CA PRO A 46 -4.04 8.04 10.25
C PRO A 46 -5.05 9.20 10.18
N LEU A 47 -4.71 10.26 9.43
CA LEU A 47 -5.63 11.36 9.15
C LEU A 47 -6.87 10.90 8.37
N LEU A 48 -6.70 9.89 7.52
CA LEU A 48 -7.76 9.28 6.71
C LEU A 48 -7.71 7.76 6.87
N PRO A 49 -8.86 7.06 6.80
CA PRO A 49 -8.88 5.60 6.77
C PRO A 49 -7.96 5.08 5.66
N ILE A 50 -7.06 4.16 5.99
CA ILE A 50 -6.15 3.55 5.02
C ILE A 50 -6.65 2.14 4.76
N SER A 51 -7.10 1.87 3.54
CA SER A 51 -7.35 0.49 3.09
C SER A 51 -6.03 -0.26 2.96
N ILE A 52 -6.02 -1.52 3.36
CA ILE A 52 -4.85 -2.39 3.20
C ILE A 52 -4.91 -3.15 1.88
N LEU A 53 -3.75 -3.41 1.28
CA LEU A 53 -3.57 -4.08 -0.01
C LEU A 53 -4.19 -5.48 -0.02
N HIS A 54 -4.15 -6.18 1.13
CA HIS A 54 -4.83 -7.47 1.32
C HIS A 54 -6.32 -7.43 0.97
N HIS A 55 -6.99 -6.29 1.13
CA HIS A 55 -8.42 -6.17 0.81
C HIS A 55 -8.70 -6.14 -0.70
N TRP A 56 -7.67 -5.92 -1.52
CA TRP A 56 -7.76 -5.73 -2.97
C TRP A 56 -7.18 -6.91 -3.76
N VAL A 57 -6.47 -7.81 -3.09
CA VAL A 57 -5.98 -9.05 -3.69
C VAL A 57 -7.06 -10.12 -3.48
N MET A 58 -7.86 -10.35 -4.52
CA MET A 58 -8.70 -11.54 -4.58
C MET A 58 -7.78 -12.74 -4.88
N TYR A 59 -7.80 -13.75 -4.01
CA TYR A 59 -7.10 -15.02 -4.23
C TYR A 59 -7.64 -15.76 -5.45
#